data_AF-A0A6N8Z0Z1-F1
#
_entry.id   AF-A0A6N8Z0Z1-F1
#
_cell.length_a   1.000
_cell.length_b   1.000
_cell.length_c   1.000
_cell.angle_alpha   90.00
_cell.angle_beta   90.00
_cell.angle_gamma   90.00
#
_symmetry.space_group_name_H-M   'P 1'
#
loop_
_entity.id
_entity.type
_entity.pdbx_description
1 polymer ?
#
loop_
_entity_poly.entity_id
_entity_poly.type
_entity_poly.pdbx_seq_one_letter_code
_entity_poly.pdbx_strand_id
1 'polypeptide(L)'
;MSEKIFHLNEHGKLEPMAEESFDLEDRLQELVAGYPEVLSGEQMNPDNPRRFILIGREQGIADIIGGSNRWSLDHLLIDQDAIPTLVEAKRQSNSQIRREIVGQMMDYAAHATQTWNVGDIREAFESRSADPGAELSKLLQEEADVEKFWQDVETNLRAARLRLLFVADGIPDELTRVVEFLNEQLPGIEVLAVEIKQFKGGTGSTLVPRVIGRTAATQRNGPANAGTSINRQSFFESFTDENVRKAAEQVLEVARKHRASFNWGPSRVSIRARCPAWSTYLSVAWLSKPGRNAWAGQEGFFFGAGNFSADFFENLPQKIGAVLDQWVNEFSKDDFASYASVAGIKSHAISHQAAAENIDLICVRLDRVLRELSELQPEES
;
A
#
# COMPACT_ATOMS: atom_id res chain seq x y z
N MET A 1 4.86 0.79 -33.63
CA MET A 1 3.62 0.45 -34.36
C MET A 1 2.49 0.76 -33.40
N SER A 2 1.45 1.48 -33.83
CA SER A 2 0.31 1.78 -32.96
C SER A 2 -0.39 0.48 -32.58
N GLU A 3 -0.67 0.32 -31.28
CA GLU A 3 -1.42 -0.82 -30.79
C GLU A 3 -2.87 -0.77 -31.27
N LYS A 4 -3.51 -1.94 -31.33
CA LYS A 4 -4.93 -2.06 -31.67
C LYS A 4 -5.61 -2.94 -30.65
N ILE A 5 -6.76 -2.50 -30.18
CA ILE A 5 -7.69 -3.31 -29.39
C ILE A 5 -8.96 -3.54 -30.21
N PHE A 6 -9.77 -4.51 -29.81
CA PHE A 6 -11.05 -4.79 -30.47
C PHE A 6 -12.19 -4.62 -29.46
N HIS A 7 -13.17 -3.80 -29.83
CA HIS A 7 -14.41 -3.64 -29.08
C HIS A 7 -15.49 -4.56 -29.67
N LEU A 8 -16.17 -5.34 -28.83
CA LEU A 8 -17.32 -6.14 -29.25
C LEU A 8 -18.58 -5.28 -29.08
N ASN A 9 -19.19 -4.87 -30.18
CA ASN A 9 -20.41 -4.05 -30.13
C ASN A 9 -21.66 -4.87 -29.73
N GLU A 10 -22.79 -4.21 -29.50
CA GLU A 10 -24.07 -4.83 -29.10
C GLU A 10 -24.60 -5.87 -30.11
N HIS A 11 -24.12 -5.83 -31.35
CA HIS A 11 -24.46 -6.78 -32.41
C HIS A 11 -23.49 -7.97 -32.50
N GLY A 12 -22.55 -8.10 -31.56
CA GLY A 12 -21.55 -9.17 -31.55
C GLY A 12 -20.48 -9.03 -32.64
N LYS A 13 -20.32 -7.83 -33.23
CA LYS A 13 -19.29 -7.56 -34.24
C LYS A 13 -18.08 -6.93 -33.57
N LEU A 14 -16.89 -7.44 -33.91
CA LEU A 14 -15.62 -6.86 -33.49
C LEU A 14 -15.28 -5.64 -34.33
N GLU A 15 -14.99 -4.54 -33.65
CA GLU A 15 -14.58 -3.27 -34.26
C GLU A 15 -13.18 -2.89 -33.76
N PRO A 16 -12.20 -2.68 -34.67
CA PRO A 16 -10.86 -2.30 -34.27
C PRO A 16 -10.85 -0.85 -33.76
N MET A 17 -10.12 -0.63 -32.67
CA MET A 17 -9.79 0.70 -32.14
C MET A 17 -8.27 0.85 -32.18
N ALA A 18 -7.80 2.01 -32.63
CA ALA A 18 -6.38 2.30 -32.74
C ALA A 18 -5.92 3.19 -31.58
N GLU A 19 -4.72 2.92 -31.08
CA GLU A 19 -4.04 3.78 -30.10
C GLU A 19 -3.86 5.19 -30.68
N GLU A 20 -4.22 6.20 -29.89
CA GLU A 20 -4.08 7.60 -30.21
C GLU A 20 -3.58 8.35 -28.96
N SER A 21 -2.60 9.24 -29.16
CA SER A 21 -2.10 10.09 -28.07
C SER A 21 -3.11 11.16 -27.69
N PHE A 22 -3.00 11.69 -26.47
CA PHE A 22 -3.83 12.82 -26.07
C PHE A 22 -3.39 14.09 -26.81
N ASP A 23 -4.36 14.93 -27.17
CA ASP A 23 -4.10 16.19 -27.89
C ASP A 23 -3.46 17.25 -26.98
N LEU A 24 -3.83 17.28 -25.70
CA LEU A 24 -3.36 18.24 -24.70
C LEU A 24 -3.09 17.55 -23.36
N GLU A 25 -2.07 17.99 -22.64
CA GLU A 25 -1.74 17.53 -21.29
C GLU A 25 -2.89 17.78 -20.30
N ASP A 26 -3.53 18.94 -20.42
CA ASP A 26 -4.70 19.32 -19.62
C ASP A 26 -5.86 18.32 -19.75
N ARG A 27 -5.99 17.61 -20.88
CA ARG A 27 -7.00 16.53 -20.98
C ARG A 27 -6.73 15.35 -20.06
N LEU A 28 -5.46 15.00 -19.89
CA LEU A 28 -5.05 13.94 -18.96
C LEU A 28 -5.27 14.41 -17.51
N GLN A 29 -5.00 15.69 -17.23
CA GLN A 29 -5.27 16.30 -15.92
C GLN A 29 -6.77 16.33 -15.61
N GLU A 30 -7.60 16.86 -16.51
CA GLU A 30 -9.06 16.86 -16.41
C GLU A 30 -9.62 15.45 -16.18
N LEU A 31 -9.08 14.45 -16.89
CA LEU A 31 -9.47 13.06 -16.76
C LEU A 31 -9.18 12.51 -15.37
N VAL A 32 -7.96 12.71 -14.86
CA VAL A 32 -7.57 12.26 -13.51
C VAL A 32 -8.36 12.99 -12.42
N ALA A 33 -8.58 14.30 -12.58
CA ALA A 33 -9.35 15.09 -11.63
C ALA A 33 -10.82 14.68 -11.57
N GLY A 34 -11.44 14.42 -12.72
CA GLY A 34 -12.85 14.05 -12.82
C GLY A 34 -13.12 12.58 -12.49
N TYR A 35 -12.16 11.70 -12.77
CA TYR A 35 -12.29 10.25 -12.60
C TYR A 35 -11.00 9.65 -12.01
N PRO A 36 -10.70 9.87 -10.72
CA PRO A 36 -9.50 9.33 -10.08
C PRO A 36 -9.39 7.80 -10.17
N GLU A 37 -10.50 7.09 -10.41
CA GLU A 37 -10.52 5.64 -10.63
C GLU A 37 -9.67 5.21 -11.85
N VAL A 38 -9.41 6.11 -12.82
CA VAL A 38 -8.55 5.83 -13.97
C VAL A 38 -7.12 5.48 -13.56
N LEU A 39 -6.69 5.88 -12.36
CA LEU A 39 -5.38 5.56 -11.82
C LEU A 39 -5.21 4.07 -11.48
N SER A 40 -6.28 3.28 -11.56
CA SER A 40 -6.27 1.82 -11.37
C SER A 40 -5.72 1.38 -10.03
N GLY A 41 -6.37 1.82 -8.96
CA GLY A 41 -6.00 1.42 -7.62
C GLY A 41 -6.03 -0.09 -7.37
N GLU A 42 -6.82 -0.88 -8.13
CA GLU A 42 -6.77 -2.35 -8.09
C GLU A 42 -5.43 -2.88 -8.59
N GLN A 43 -4.81 -2.21 -9.57
CA GLN A 43 -3.49 -2.58 -10.06
C GLN A 43 -2.39 -2.14 -9.09
N MET A 44 -2.58 -1.05 -8.35
CA MET A 44 -1.64 -0.62 -7.30
C MET A 44 -1.61 -1.64 -6.15
N ASN A 45 -2.78 -2.00 -5.63
CA ASN A 45 -2.92 -2.98 -4.56
C ASN A 45 -4.16 -3.86 -4.78
N PRO A 46 -4.03 -5.08 -5.34
CA PRO A 46 -5.17 -5.95 -5.60
C PRO A 46 -5.93 -6.41 -4.35
N ASP A 47 -5.25 -6.51 -3.20
CA ASP A 47 -5.84 -7.00 -1.95
C ASP A 47 -6.61 -5.91 -1.21
N ASN A 48 -6.20 -4.65 -1.37
CA ASN A 48 -6.88 -3.45 -0.87
C ASN A 48 -6.80 -2.34 -1.92
N PRO A 49 -7.65 -2.39 -2.98
CA PRO A 49 -7.61 -1.43 -4.07
C PRO A 49 -7.61 0.02 -3.59
N ARG A 50 -6.67 0.82 -4.12
CA ARG A 50 -6.59 2.24 -3.79
C ARG A 50 -7.79 2.98 -4.35
N ARG A 51 -8.45 3.73 -3.48
CA ARG A 51 -9.53 4.66 -3.84
C ARG A 51 -9.03 6.03 -3.51
N PHE A 52 -9.30 7.00 -4.37
CA PHE A 52 -8.77 8.34 -4.23
C PHE A 52 -9.91 9.35 -4.13
N ILE A 53 -9.70 10.35 -3.29
CA ILE A 53 -10.39 11.63 -3.39
C ILE A 53 -9.40 12.66 -3.94
N LEU A 54 -9.88 13.52 -4.83
CA LEU A 54 -9.15 14.72 -5.22
C LEU A 54 -9.19 15.69 -4.06
N ILE A 55 -8.08 16.37 -3.76
CA ILE A 55 -8.07 17.52 -2.86
C ILE A 55 -8.21 18.78 -3.69
N GLY A 56 -7.27 18.98 -4.61
CA GLY A 56 -7.24 20.11 -5.51
C GLY A 56 -6.37 19.84 -6.74
N ARG A 57 -6.65 20.61 -7.80
CA ARG A 57 -5.78 20.77 -8.96
C ARG A 57 -4.83 21.93 -8.73
N GLU A 58 -3.67 21.90 -9.38
CA GLU A 58 -2.69 23.00 -9.33
C GLU A 58 -2.36 23.40 -7.88
N GLN A 59 -2.12 22.39 -7.04
CA GLN A 59 -1.89 22.59 -5.62
C GLN A 59 -0.57 23.33 -5.43
N GLY A 60 -0.64 24.54 -4.88
CA GLY A 60 0.52 25.36 -4.63
C GLY A 60 1.48 24.75 -3.61
N ILE A 61 2.78 24.87 -3.90
CA ILE A 61 3.87 24.44 -3.01
C ILE A 61 4.76 25.66 -2.75
N ALA A 62 4.90 26.00 -1.47
CA ALA A 62 5.74 27.11 -1.02
C ALA A 62 7.19 26.68 -0.81
N ASP A 63 8.13 27.59 -1.06
CA ASP A 63 9.56 27.38 -0.83
C ASP A 63 9.87 27.32 0.69
N ILE A 64 9.14 28.11 1.49
CA ILE A 64 9.25 28.20 2.95
C ILE A 64 7.84 28.29 3.57
N ILE A 65 7.75 27.93 4.86
CA ILE A 65 6.49 28.04 5.64
C ILE A 65 5.98 29.49 5.61
N GLY A 66 4.72 29.67 5.18
CA GLY A 66 4.09 30.98 5.06
C GLY A 66 4.58 31.84 3.88
N GLY A 67 5.41 31.29 2.99
CA GLY A 67 5.87 31.94 1.77
C GLY A 67 4.85 31.86 0.63
N SER A 68 5.11 32.60 -0.46
CA SER A 68 4.32 32.48 -1.69
C SER A 68 4.56 31.13 -2.38
N ASN A 69 3.52 30.58 -3.01
CA ASN A 69 3.63 29.38 -3.82
C ASN A 69 4.64 29.59 -4.96
N ARG A 70 5.66 28.75 -4.99
CA ARG A 70 6.74 28.79 -5.96
C ARG A 70 6.52 27.77 -7.08
N TRP A 71 5.92 26.64 -6.72
CA TRP A 71 5.59 25.57 -7.66
C TRP A 71 4.11 25.22 -7.55
N SER A 72 3.62 24.48 -8.53
CA SER A 72 2.26 23.99 -8.60
C SER A 72 2.31 22.51 -9.00
N LEU A 73 1.70 21.67 -8.18
CA LEU A 73 1.53 20.25 -8.44
C LEU A 73 0.21 20.05 -9.20
N ASP A 74 0.21 19.24 -10.26
CA ASP A 74 -1.00 19.06 -11.07
C ASP A 74 -2.20 18.58 -10.25
N HIS A 75 -2.02 17.55 -9.41
CA HIS A 75 -3.06 17.10 -8.48
C HIS A 75 -2.50 16.65 -7.14
N LEU A 76 -3.21 17.02 -6.07
CA LEU A 76 -3.10 16.38 -4.77
C LEU A 76 -4.31 15.46 -4.57
N LEU A 77 -4.07 14.17 -4.34
CA LEU A 77 -5.08 13.18 -3.99
C LEU A 77 -4.80 12.62 -2.59
N ILE A 78 -5.81 12.04 -1.95
CA ILE A 78 -5.64 11.25 -0.71
C ILE A 78 -6.38 9.92 -0.86
N ASP A 79 -5.79 8.82 -0.39
CA ASP A 79 -6.42 7.50 -0.41
C ASP A 79 -7.12 7.11 0.90
N GLN A 80 -7.76 5.94 0.92
CA GLN A 80 -8.48 5.45 2.10
C GLN A 80 -7.58 5.16 3.31
N ASP A 81 -6.26 5.05 3.12
CA ASP A 81 -5.27 4.86 4.20
C ASP A 81 -4.70 6.23 4.67
N ALA A 82 -5.33 7.33 4.25
CA ALA A 82 -4.93 8.70 4.53
C ALA A 82 -3.53 9.05 4.00
N ILE A 83 -3.08 8.41 2.90
CA ILE A 83 -1.77 8.67 2.29
C ILE A 83 -1.90 9.81 1.26
N PRO A 84 -1.23 10.96 1.46
CA PRO A 84 -1.19 12.01 0.44
C PRO A 84 -0.46 11.50 -0.81
N THR A 85 -1.10 11.65 -1.96
CA THR A 85 -0.63 11.20 -3.26
C THR A 85 -0.44 12.41 -4.16
N LEU A 86 0.81 12.72 -4.47
CA LEU A 86 1.20 13.79 -5.39
C LEU A 86 1.21 13.23 -6.80
N VAL A 87 0.44 13.85 -7.70
CA VAL A 87 0.29 13.39 -9.08
C VAL A 87 0.80 14.45 -10.04
N GLU A 88 1.68 14.04 -10.95
CA GLU A 88 2.15 14.87 -12.06
C GLU A 88 1.83 14.17 -13.37
N ALA A 89 1.13 14.86 -14.27
CA ALA A 89 0.63 14.32 -15.52
C ALA A 89 1.37 14.94 -16.70
N LYS A 90 1.96 14.11 -17.58
CA LYS A 90 2.66 14.57 -18.79
C LYS A 90 2.31 13.72 -20.01
N ARG A 91 2.41 14.32 -21.20
CA ARG A 91 2.30 13.57 -22.47
C ARG A 91 3.62 12.92 -22.88
N GLN A 92 3.61 11.69 -23.40
CA GLN A 92 4.77 10.94 -23.87
C GLN A 92 5.65 11.75 -24.85
N SER A 93 5.04 12.57 -25.72
CA SER A 93 5.75 13.42 -26.68
C SER A 93 6.61 14.51 -26.01
N ASN A 94 6.37 14.79 -24.73
CA ASN A 94 7.17 15.71 -23.95
C ASN A 94 8.49 15.05 -23.54
N SER A 95 9.52 15.24 -24.36
CA SER A 95 10.87 14.72 -24.10
C SER A 95 11.51 15.23 -22.79
N GLN A 96 10.92 16.22 -22.11
CA GLN A 96 11.37 16.71 -20.80
C GLN A 96 10.89 15.84 -19.62
N ILE A 97 9.94 14.90 -19.85
CA ILE A 97 9.44 13.94 -18.84
C ILE A 97 10.57 13.27 -18.05
N ARG A 98 11.74 13.05 -18.64
CA ARG A 98 12.70 12.07 -18.10
C ARG A 98 13.45 12.49 -16.83
N ARG A 99 13.80 13.76 -16.67
CA ARG A 99 14.69 14.23 -15.57
C ARG A 99 14.09 15.37 -14.78
N GLU A 100 13.39 16.26 -15.46
CA GLU A 100 12.78 17.42 -14.84
C GLU A 100 11.62 17.01 -13.94
N ILE A 101 10.74 16.11 -14.41
CA ILE A 101 9.56 15.67 -13.63
C ILE A 101 9.96 14.96 -12.33
N VAL A 102 11.05 14.18 -12.36
CA VAL A 102 11.52 13.44 -11.19
C VAL A 102 12.12 14.40 -10.17
N GLY A 103 12.97 15.33 -10.63
CA GLY A 103 13.52 16.39 -9.77
C GLY A 103 12.41 17.24 -9.16
N GLN A 104 11.45 17.67 -9.97
CA GLN A 104 10.28 18.42 -9.53
C GLN A 104 9.48 17.64 -8.47
N MET A 105 9.18 16.35 -8.70
CA MET A 105 8.48 15.54 -7.69
C MET A 105 9.26 15.40 -6.39
N MET A 106 10.58 15.27 -6.44
CA MET A 106 11.40 15.23 -5.23
C MET A 106 11.36 16.57 -4.49
N ASP A 107 11.50 17.69 -5.20
CA ASP A 107 11.37 19.02 -4.61
C ASP A 107 9.99 19.19 -3.98
N TYR A 108 8.93 18.78 -4.68
CA TYR A 108 7.56 18.90 -4.21
C TYR A 108 7.34 18.09 -2.94
N ALA A 109 7.77 16.84 -2.90
CA ALA A 109 7.70 16.02 -1.71
C ALA A 109 8.48 16.62 -0.52
N ALA A 110 9.70 17.12 -0.77
CA ALA A 110 10.56 17.70 0.25
C ALA A 110 9.97 19.00 0.85
N HIS A 111 9.35 19.84 0.02
CA HIS A 111 8.72 21.08 0.47
C HIS A 111 7.31 20.87 1.04
N ALA A 112 6.51 19.98 0.46
CA ALA A 112 5.15 19.67 0.93
C ALA A 112 5.16 19.16 2.38
N THR A 113 6.09 18.25 2.72
CA THR A 113 6.22 17.70 4.09
C THR A 113 6.59 18.75 5.14
N GLN A 114 7.13 19.90 4.73
CA GLN A 114 7.51 20.99 5.63
C GLN A 114 6.52 22.16 5.64
N THR A 115 5.86 22.41 4.51
CA THR A 115 5.09 23.64 4.29
C THR A 115 3.58 23.44 4.27
N TRP A 116 3.09 22.25 3.93
CA TRP A 116 1.65 22.00 3.93
C TRP A 116 1.12 21.78 5.35
N ASN A 117 -0.01 22.42 5.63
CA ASN A 117 -0.81 22.21 6.83
C ASN A 117 -2.03 21.35 6.47
N VAL A 118 -2.36 20.35 7.29
CA VAL A 118 -3.54 19.50 7.08
C VAL A 118 -4.84 20.31 7.10
N GLY A 119 -4.90 21.41 7.87
CA GLY A 119 -6.03 22.32 7.89
C GLY A 119 -6.28 22.96 6.53
N ASP A 120 -5.22 23.41 5.85
CA ASP A 120 -5.32 24.01 4.51
C ASP A 120 -5.73 22.94 3.46
N ILE A 121 -5.19 21.72 3.58
CA ILE A 121 -5.56 20.58 2.72
C ILE A 121 -7.05 20.24 2.90
N ARG A 122 -7.52 20.20 4.15
CA ARG A 122 -8.92 19.95 4.50
C ARG A 122 -9.83 21.07 3.97
N GLU A 123 -9.47 22.32 4.18
CA GLU A 123 -10.21 23.47 3.67
C GLU A 123 -10.31 23.45 2.14
N ALA A 124 -9.22 23.11 1.45
CA ALA A 124 -9.22 22.92 0.00
C ALA A 124 -10.15 21.78 -0.44
N PHE A 125 -10.15 20.66 0.29
CA PHE A 125 -11.06 19.55 0.04
C PHE A 125 -12.53 19.97 0.21
N GLU A 126 -12.86 20.59 1.35
CA GLU A 126 -14.21 21.00 1.71
C GLU A 126 -14.75 22.09 0.76
N SER A 127 -13.89 23.00 0.32
CA SER A 127 -14.26 24.08 -0.62
C SER A 127 -14.54 23.57 -2.04
N ARG A 128 -13.88 22.49 -2.46
CA ARG A 128 -14.03 21.90 -3.80
C ARG A 128 -15.16 20.89 -3.87
N SER A 129 -15.43 20.15 -2.79
CA SER A 129 -16.48 19.15 -2.75
C SER A 129 -17.87 19.76 -2.53
N ALA A 130 -18.87 19.30 -3.28
CA ALA A 130 -20.26 19.69 -3.08
C ALA A 130 -20.89 19.00 -1.84
N ASP A 131 -20.40 17.82 -1.49
CA ASP A 131 -20.78 17.06 -0.29
C ASP A 131 -19.55 16.30 0.27
N PRO A 132 -18.71 17.00 1.07
CA PRO A 132 -17.49 16.43 1.63
C PRO A 132 -17.73 15.14 2.42
N GLY A 133 -18.86 15.07 3.14
CA GLY A 133 -19.23 13.93 3.97
C GLY A 133 -19.55 12.68 3.13
N ALA A 134 -20.29 12.85 2.03
CA ALA A 134 -20.59 11.75 1.12
C ALA A 134 -19.34 11.23 0.38
N GLU A 135 -18.46 12.12 -0.07
CA GLU A 135 -17.19 11.73 -0.72
C GLU A 135 -16.29 10.94 0.24
N LEU A 136 -16.12 11.40 1.48
CA LEU A 136 -15.35 10.68 2.49
C LEU A 136 -15.99 9.34 2.87
N SER A 137 -17.31 9.30 3.01
CA SER A 137 -18.03 8.04 3.28
C SER A 137 -17.84 7.03 2.15
N LYS A 138 -17.87 7.48 0.88
CA LYS A 138 -17.59 6.64 -0.30
C LYS A 138 -16.14 6.13 -0.30
N LEU A 139 -15.18 7.00 0.04
CA LEU A 139 -13.76 6.64 0.13
C LEU A 139 -13.52 5.54 1.17
N LEU A 140 -14.07 5.74 2.37
CA LEU A 140 -13.77 4.95 3.56
C LEU A 140 -14.66 3.70 3.67
N GLN A 141 -15.78 3.65 2.95
CA GLN A 141 -16.71 2.51 2.87
C GLN A 141 -17.29 2.07 4.23
N GLU A 142 -17.23 2.91 5.26
CA GLU A 142 -17.76 2.69 6.61
C GLU A 142 -18.24 4.05 7.19
N GLU A 143 -18.95 4.05 8.32
CA GLU A 143 -19.14 5.26 9.14
C GLU A 143 -17.78 5.67 9.71
N ALA A 144 -17.08 6.51 8.96
CA ALA A 144 -15.73 6.89 9.29
C ALA A 144 -15.69 8.08 10.23
N ASP A 145 -14.79 7.99 11.20
CA ASP A 145 -14.38 9.13 12.00
C ASP A 145 -13.56 10.09 11.11
N VAL A 146 -14.24 11.15 10.65
CA VAL A 146 -13.67 12.17 9.76
C VAL A 146 -12.48 12.87 10.42
N GLU A 147 -12.55 13.14 11.72
CA GLU A 147 -11.45 13.80 12.43
C GLU A 147 -10.24 12.89 12.51
N LYS A 148 -10.46 11.60 12.79
CA LYS A 148 -9.39 10.61 12.74
C LYS A 148 -8.74 10.52 11.36
N PHE A 149 -9.52 10.50 10.29
CA PHE A 149 -8.97 10.46 8.93
C PHE A 149 -8.01 11.63 8.68
N TRP A 150 -8.40 12.86 9.04
CA TRP A 150 -7.53 14.02 8.89
C TRP A 150 -6.31 13.99 9.82
N GLN A 151 -6.42 13.46 11.04
CA GLN A 151 -5.26 13.23 11.91
C GLN A 151 -4.29 12.21 11.31
N ASP A 152 -4.80 11.16 10.66
CA ASP A 152 -3.99 10.17 9.96
C ASP A 152 -3.30 10.80 8.73
N VAL A 153 -3.97 11.70 8.01
CA VAL A 153 -3.36 12.50 6.91
C VAL A 153 -2.20 13.32 7.45
N GLU A 154 -2.40 14.05 8.55
CA GLU A 154 -1.34 14.85 9.17
C GLU A 154 -0.16 13.99 9.62
N THR A 155 -0.44 12.85 10.24
CA THR A 155 0.57 11.89 10.69
C THR A 155 1.40 11.39 9.51
N ASN A 156 0.75 10.99 8.41
CA ASN A 156 1.44 10.51 7.21
C ASN A 156 2.26 11.62 6.55
N LEU A 157 1.72 12.83 6.41
CA LEU A 157 2.42 13.98 5.85
C LEU A 157 3.69 14.32 6.66
N ARG A 158 3.59 14.43 7.99
CA ARG A 158 4.73 14.72 8.88
C ARG A 158 5.77 13.60 8.90
N ALA A 159 5.35 12.35 8.72
CA ALA A 159 6.24 11.19 8.64
C ALA A 159 6.85 10.99 7.24
N ALA A 160 6.63 11.92 6.29
CA ALA A 160 7.00 11.80 4.89
C ALA A 160 6.50 10.49 4.24
N ARG A 161 5.34 10.00 4.69
CA ARG A 161 4.64 8.85 4.11
C ARG A 161 3.74 9.34 2.99
N LEU A 162 4.31 9.39 1.80
CA LEU A 162 3.68 9.94 0.61
C LEU A 162 3.65 8.92 -0.52
N ARG A 163 2.78 9.17 -1.49
CA ARG A 163 2.84 8.52 -2.79
C ARG A 163 3.15 9.54 -3.87
N LEU A 164 4.08 9.22 -4.76
CA LEU A 164 4.43 10.02 -5.92
C LEU A 164 3.98 9.26 -7.16
N LEU A 165 3.13 9.88 -7.96
CA LEU A 165 2.47 9.24 -9.09
C LEU A 165 2.75 10.00 -10.38
N PHE A 166 3.52 9.38 -11.27
CA PHE A 166 3.75 9.90 -12.61
C PHE A 166 2.67 9.37 -13.56
N VAL A 167 1.88 10.25 -14.16
CA VAL A 167 0.80 9.84 -15.08
C VAL A 167 1.15 10.28 -16.50
N ALA A 168 1.06 9.38 -17.46
CA ALA A 168 1.30 9.72 -18.87
C ALA A 168 0.53 8.82 -19.83
N ASP A 169 0.38 9.25 -21.09
CA ASP A 169 -0.16 8.40 -22.16
C ASP A 169 0.87 7.43 -22.76
N GLY A 170 2.12 7.52 -22.31
CA GLY A 170 3.18 6.55 -22.56
C GLY A 170 4.34 6.74 -21.58
N ILE A 171 4.77 5.65 -20.93
CA ILE A 171 5.85 5.69 -19.94
C ILE A 171 7.13 5.07 -20.54
N PRO A 172 8.23 5.83 -20.68
CA PRO A 172 9.48 5.30 -21.22
C PRO A 172 10.16 4.36 -20.23
N ASP A 173 10.85 3.33 -20.74
CA ASP A 173 11.60 2.33 -19.95
C ASP A 173 12.57 2.97 -18.94
N GLU A 174 13.16 4.12 -19.27
CA GLU A 174 14.05 4.84 -18.36
C GLU A 174 13.31 5.38 -17.14
N LEU A 175 12.11 5.93 -17.30
CA LEU A 175 11.30 6.39 -16.17
C LEU A 175 10.86 5.20 -15.32
N THR A 176 10.51 4.07 -15.93
CA THR A 176 10.24 2.82 -15.21
C THR A 176 11.40 2.43 -14.31
N ARG A 177 12.65 2.44 -14.83
CA ARG A 177 13.85 2.11 -14.03
C ARG A 177 14.09 3.10 -12.89
N VAL A 178 13.83 4.39 -13.11
CA VAL A 178 13.96 5.41 -12.06
C VAL A 178 12.92 5.19 -10.97
N VAL A 179 11.66 4.97 -11.34
CA VAL A 179 10.57 4.65 -10.40
C VAL A 179 10.92 3.42 -9.56
N GLU A 180 11.42 2.36 -10.21
CA GLU A 180 11.88 1.17 -9.51
C GLU A 180 13.03 1.48 -8.55
N PHE A 181 14.08 2.15 -9.01
CA PHE A 181 15.20 2.53 -8.14
C PHE A 181 14.75 3.35 -6.93
N LEU A 182 13.86 4.33 -7.11
CA LEU A 182 13.38 5.19 -6.02
C LEU A 182 12.58 4.40 -4.99
N ASN A 183 11.70 3.50 -5.43
CA ASN A 183 10.97 2.61 -4.52
C ASN A 183 11.88 1.73 -3.66
N GLU A 184 13.02 1.30 -4.19
CA GLU A 184 13.98 0.52 -3.40
C GLU A 184 14.65 1.36 -2.31
N GLN A 185 15.05 2.59 -2.68
CA GLN A 185 15.85 3.48 -1.84
C GLN A 185 15.01 4.31 -0.85
N LEU A 186 13.70 4.50 -1.10
CA LEU A 186 12.81 5.35 -0.31
C LEU A 186 11.65 4.54 0.30
N PRO A 187 11.88 3.70 1.33
CA PRO A 187 10.84 2.82 1.89
C PRO A 187 9.61 3.53 2.49
N GLY A 188 9.73 4.83 2.79
CA GLY A 188 8.62 5.65 3.29
C GLY A 188 7.78 6.28 2.18
N ILE A 189 8.27 6.30 0.94
CA ILE A 189 7.62 6.97 -0.20
C ILE A 189 7.34 5.94 -1.28
N GLU A 190 6.07 5.76 -1.61
CA GLU A 190 5.66 4.91 -2.72
C GLU A 190 5.73 5.69 -4.03
N VAL A 191 6.58 5.26 -4.95
CA VAL A 191 6.74 5.90 -6.27
C VAL A 191 6.13 4.98 -7.32
N LEU A 192 5.17 5.48 -8.09
CA LEU A 192 4.50 4.70 -9.13
C LEU A 192 4.39 5.52 -10.40
N ALA A 193 4.22 4.81 -11.52
CA ALA A 193 3.79 5.44 -12.76
C ALA A 193 2.49 4.78 -13.24
N VAL A 194 1.59 5.58 -13.82
CA VAL A 194 0.37 5.11 -14.46
C VAL A 194 0.41 5.54 -15.92
N GLU A 195 0.48 4.54 -16.80
CA GLU A 195 0.31 4.74 -18.23
C GLU A 195 -1.17 4.66 -18.58
N ILE A 196 -1.77 5.71 -19.14
CA ILE A 196 -3.18 5.74 -19.57
C ILE A 196 -3.21 5.84 -21.09
N LYS A 197 -3.34 4.70 -21.77
CA LYS A 197 -3.47 4.68 -23.23
C LYS A 197 -4.90 4.97 -23.65
N GLN A 198 -5.08 5.82 -24.67
CA GLN A 198 -6.36 6.04 -25.31
C GLN A 198 -6.43 5.30 -26.64
N PHE A 199 -7.55 4.62 -26.87
CA PHE A 199 -7.88 4.00 -28.15
C PHE A 199 -9.14 4.65 -28.70
N LYS A 200 -9.14 5.06 -29.96
CA LYS A 200 -10.32 5.64 -30.63
C LYS A 200 -10.79 4.73 -31.78
N GLY A 201 -12.11 4.68 -31.98
CA GLY A 201 -12.77 3.92 -33.03
C GLY A 201 -14.17 4.47 -33.33
N GLY A 202 -14.93 3.78 -34.20
CA GLY A 202 -16.26 4.21 -34.64
C GLY A 202 -17.31 4.33 -33.53
N THR A 203 -17.07 3.75 -32.36
CA THR A 203 -17.97 3.68 -31.20
C THR A 203 -17.60 4.62 -30.04
N GLY A 204 -16.49 5.35 -30.13
CA GLY A 204 -16.02 6.26 -29.07
C GLY A 204 -14.55 6.06 -28.69
N SER A 205 -14.19 6.47 -27.48
CA SER A 205 -12.86 6.31 -26.90
C SER A 205 -12.85 5.28 -25.77
N THR A 206 -11.76 4.54 -25.65
CA THR A 206 -11.50 3.60 -24.54
C THR A 206 -10.18 3.94 -23.91
N LEU A 207 -10.13 3.92 -22.57
CA LEU A 207 -8.94 4.20 -21.79
C LEU A 207 -8.44 2.88 -21.18
N VAL A 208 -7.16 2.60 -21.35
CA VAL A 208 -6.51 1.40 -20.81
C VAL A 208 -5.38 1.84 -19.89
N PRO A 209 -5.65 1.94 -18.58
CA PRO A 209 -4.64 2.28 -17.60
C PRO A 209 -3.76 1.07 -17.23
N ARG A 210 -2.48 1.33 -16.96
CA ARG A 210 -1.49 0.34 -16.52
C ARG A 210 -0.58 0.94 -15.45
N VAL A 211 -0.50 0.29 -14.29
CA VAL A 211 0.40 0.70 -13.21
C VAL A 211 1.79 0.07 -13.40
N ILE A 212 2.83 0.87 -13.25
CA ILE A 212 4.25 0.54 -13.36
C ILE A 212 4.96 0.96 -12.05
N GLY A 213 6.03 0.25 -11.67
CA GLY A 213 6.80 0.55 -10.46
C GLY A 213 6.53 -0.38 -9.28
N ARG A 214 5.56 -1.30 -9.41
CA ARG A 214 5.25 -2.33 -8.41
C ARG A 214 6.46 -3.21 -8.06
N THR A 215 7.41 -3.31 -8.99
CA THR A 215 8.51 -4.28 -8.98
C THR A 215 9.60 -4.00 -7.95
N ALA A 216 9.69 -2.79 -7.40
CA ALA A 216 10.85 -2.39 -6.60
C ALA A 216 10.68 -2.51 -5.08
N ALA A 217 9.48 -2.26 -4.55
CA ALA A 217 9.20 -2.59 -3.15
C ALA A 217 9.23 -4.12 -2.90
N THR A 218 9.14 -4.92 -3.98
CA THR A 218 9.28 -6.39 -3.96
C THR A 218 10.68 -6.91 -4.35
N GLN A 219 11.60 -6.06 -4.85
CA GLN A 219 12.94 -6.44 -5.31
C GLN A 219 14.07 -6.27 -4.26
N ARG A 220 13.74 -6.25 -2.96
CA ARG A 220 14.76 -6.24 -1.88
C ARG A 220 15.57 -7.55 -1.70
N ASN A 221 15.75 -8.35 -2.74
CA ASN A 221 16.77 -9.40 -2.75
C ASN A 221 17.44 -9.44 -4.12
N GLY A 222 18.75 -9.13 -4.14
CA GLY A 222 19.56 -8.87 -5.33
C GLY A 222 19.70 -10.01 -6.35
N PRO A 223 20.63 -9.84 -7.31
CA PRO A 223 20.55 -10.44 -8.63
C PRO A 223 20.99 -11.91 -8.61
N ALA A 224 20.03 -12.82 -8.45
CA ALA A 224 20.10 -14.16 -8.98
C ALA A 224 18.72 -14.82 -8.90
N ASN A 225 18.20 -15.20 -10.06
CA ASN A 225 17.00 -16.02 -10.31
C ASN A 225 15.67 -15.26 -10.29
N ALA A 226 15.08 -15.21 -11.49
CA ALA A 226 13.66 -15.07 -11.72
C ALA A 226 12.87 -15.98 -10.76
N GLY A 227 12.22 -15.35 -9.78
CA GLY A 227 11.26 -15.98 -8.88
C GLY A 227 10.17 -14.96 -8.63
N THR A 228 9.04 -15.17 -9.30
CA THR A 228 7.76 -14.47 -9.17
C THR A 228 7.51 -13.99 -7.74
N SER A 229 7.21 -12.69 -7.55
CA SER A 229 6.60 -12.21 -6.32
C SER A 229 5.38 -13.09 -6.00
N ILE A 230 5.38 -13.68 -4.81
CA ILE A 230 4.41 -14.68 -4.44
C ILE A 230 3.09 -13.96 -4.09
N ASN A 231 2.10 -14.05 -4.97
CA ASN A 231 0.73 -13.65 -4.64
C ASN A 231 0.08 -14.74 -3.75
N ARG A 232 -1.07 -14.44 -3.11
CA ARG A 232 -1.81 -15.38 -2.24
C ARG A 232 -1.88 -16.79 -2.83
N GLN A 233 -2.20 -16.90 -4.12
CA GLN A 233 -2.32 -18.17 -4.82
C GLN A 233 -0.98 -18.92 -4.87
N SER A 234 0.06 -18.30 -5.42
CA SER A 234 1.40 -18.91 -5.49
C SER A 234 2.00 -19.22 -4.10
N PHE A 235 1.57 -18.51 -3.04
CA PHE A 235 1.99 -18.79 -1.67
C PHE A 235 1.44 -20.12 -1.20
N PHE A 236 0.14 -20.36 -1.42
CA PHE A 236 -0.46 -21.66 -1.09
C PHE A 236 0.05 -22.80 -1.98
N GLU A 237 0.30 -22.52 -3.26
CA GLU A 237 0.90 -23.49 -4.19
C GLU A 237 2.33 -23.90 -3.80
N SER A 238 3.04 -23.06 -3.03
CA SER A 238 4.38 -23.39 -2.54
C SER A 238 4.43 -24.46 -1.45
N PHE A 239 3.31 -24.73 -0.78
CA PHE A 239 3.20 -25.83 0.19
C PHE A 239 2.80 -27.11 -0.54
N THR A 240 3.73 -28.05 -0.67
CA THR A 240 3.44 -29.35 -1.28
C THR A 240 2.62 -30.25 -0.37
N ASP A 241 2.74 -30.08 0.95
CA ASP A 241 1.92 -30.77 1.95
C ASP A 241 0.56 -30.07 2.13
N GLU A 242 -0.51 -30.84 1.95
CA GLU A 242 -1.89 -30.35 2.05
C GLU A 242 -2.27 -29.89 3.46
N ASN A 243 -1.77 -30.56 4.51
CA ASN A 243 -2.07 -30.21 5.90
C ASN A 243 -1.39 -28.89 6.27
N VAL A 244 -0.15 -28.70 5.81
CA VAL A 244 0.57 -27.43 6.00
C VAL A 244 -0.12 -26.29 5.25
N ARG A 245 -0.59 -26.53 4.02
CA ARG A 245 -1.34 -25.53 3.25
C ARG A 245 -2.62 -25.12 3.98
N LYS A 246 -3.41 -26.09 4.44
CA LYS A 246 -4.62 -25.84 5.24
C LYS A 246 -4.33 -25.11 6.54
N ALA A 247 -3.22 -25.43 7.20
CA ALA A 247 -2.81 -24.73 8.41
C ALA A 247 -2.54 -23.24 8.12
N ALA A 248 -1.81 -22.93 7.06
CA ALA A 248 -1.60 -21.54 6.64
C ALA A 248 -2.92 -20.82 6.31
N GLU A 249 -3.85 -21.49 5.63
CA GLU A 249 -5.18 -20.95 5.33
C GLU A 249 -5.99 -20.66 6.59
N GLN A 250 -5.99 -21.57 7.57
CA GLN A 250 -6.70 -21.40 8.83
C GLN A 250 -6.17 -20.22 9.65
N VAL A 251 -4.85 -20.06 9.74
CA VAL A 251 -4.25 -18.90 10.40
C VAL A 251 -4.69 -17.59 9.74
N LEU A 252 -4.63 -17.51 8.41
CA LEU A 252 -5.03 -16.32 7.67
C LEU A 252 -6.53 -16.05 7.78
N GLU A 253 -7.37 -17.08 7.82
CA GLU A 253 -8.81 -16.93 7.99
C GLU A 253 -9.20 -16.42 9.39
N VAL A 254 -8.53 -16.91 10.45
CA VAL A 254 -8.69 -16.35 11.81
C VAL A 254 -8.32 -14.87 11.82
N ALA A 255 -7.17 -14.52 11.24
CA ALA A 255 -6.72 -13.14 11.16
C ALA A 255 -7.72 -12.24 10.39
N ARG A 256 -8.28 -12.75 9.30
CA ARG A 256 -9.25 -12.03 8.46
C ARG A 256 -10.54 -11.71 9.22
N LYS A 257 -11.03 -12.62 10.07
CA LYS A 257 -12.23 -12.40 10.91
C LYS A 257 -12.08 -11.19 11.83
N HIS A 258 -10.86 -10.93 12.28
CA HIS A 258 -10.51 -9.78 13.13
C HIS A 258 -10.04 -8.55 12.32
N ARG A 259 -10.29 -8.53 11.00
CA ARG A 259 -9.90 -7.43 10.10
C ARG A 259 -8.40 -7.11 10.14
N ALA A 260 -7.56 -8.12 10.37
CA ALA A 260 -6.11 -7.96 10.31
C ALA A 260 -5.66 -7.63 8.87
N SER A 261 -4.65 -6.78 8.75
CA SER A 261 -3.99 -6.47 7.47
C SER A 261 -2.92 -7.52 7.15
N PHE A 262 -2.83 -7.92 5.89
CA PHE A 262 -1.78 -8.81 5.40
C PHE A 262 -0.74 -8.02 4.61
N ASN A 263 0.54 -8.23 4.95
CA ASN A 263 1.65 -7.69 4.18
C ASN A 263 2.40 -8.84 3.49
N TRP A 264 2.18 -9.01 2.18
CA TRP A 264 2.80 -10.05 1.37
C TRP A 264 4.20 -9.63 0.93
N GLY A 265 5.21 -10.39 1.38
CA GLY A 265 6.58 -10.30 0.93
C GLY A 265 6.95 -11.47 0.01
N PRO A 266 8.18 -11.48 -0.55
CA PRO A 266 8.60 -12.46 -1.57
C PRO A 266 8.64 -13.92 -1.09
N SER A 267 8.68 -14.15 0.22
CA SER A 267 8.72 -15.50 0.80
C SER A 267 7.83 -15.67 2.03
N ARG A 268 7.05 -14.64 2.40
CA ARG A 268 6.25 -14.67 3.63
C ARG A 268 5.09 -13.71 3.58
N VAL A 269 4.10 -13.94 4.42
CA VAL A 269 3.05 -12.97 4.74
C VAL A 269 3.15 -12.55 6.19
N SER A 270 3.07 -11.25 6.45
CA SER A 270 2.97 -10.70 7.80
C SER A 270 1.51 -10.44 8.12
N ILE A 271 1.07 -10.90 9.30
CA ILE A 271 -0.28 -10.67 9.82
C ILE A 271 -0.20 -9.52 10.80
N ARG A 272 -0.97 -8.45 10.54
CA ARG A 272 -0.91 -7.20 11.29
C ARG A 272 -2.27 -6.87 11.89
N ALA A 273 -2.34 -6.87 13.21
CA ALA A 273 -3.53 -6.61 14.02
C ALA A 273 -3.85 -5.10 14.07
N ARG A 274 -5.14 -4.78 14.05
CA ARG A 274 -5.63 -3.44 14.37
C ARG A 274 -5.73 -3.31 15.89
N CYS A 275 -5.33 -2.17 16.43
CA CYS A 275 -5.48 -1.84 17.85
C CYS A 275 -5.96 -0.39 17.97
N PRO A 276 -7.20 -0.10 18.39
CA PRO A 276 -7.70 1.28 18.46
C PRO A 276 -6.86 2.19 19.36
N ALA A 277 -6.26 1.65 20.43
CA ALA A 277 -5.30 2.34 21.30
C ALA A 277 -3.92 2.62 20.67
N TRP A 278 -3.69 2.26 19.40
CA TRP A 278 -2.42 2.44 18.70
C TRP A 278 -2.64 3.01 17.29
N SER A 279 -1.75 3.91 16.86
CA SER A 279 -1.89 4.63 15.58
C SER A 279 -1.54 3.81 14.35
N THR A 280 -0.91 2.64 14.51
CA THR A 280 -0.48 1.79 13.39
C THR A 280 -0.85 0.33 13.62
N TYR A 281 -0.78 -0.49 12.57
CA TYR A 281 -0.98 -1.93 12.73
C TYR A 281 0.19 -2.59 13.49
N LEU A 282 -0.15 -3.52 14.39
CA LEU A 282 0.81 -4.30 15.16
C LEU A 282 1.05 -5.65 14.48
N SER A 283 2.28 -5.98 14.08
CA SER A 283 2.55 -7.31 13.51
C SER A 283 2.49 -8.37 14.61
N VAL A 284 1.69 -9.42 14.39
CA VAL A 284 1.43 -10.48 15.39
C VAL A 284 1.83 -11.89 14.92
N ALA A 285 2.07 -12.08 13.62
CA ALA A 285 2.57 -13.35 13.08
C ALA A 285 3.19 -13.17 11.69
N TRP A 286 4.03 -14.13 11.29
CA TRP A 286 4.64 -14.21 9.97
C TRP A 286 4.64 -15.65 9.46
N LEU A 287 3.99 -15.89 8.32
CA LEU A 287 3.97 -17.23 7.70
C LEU A 287 4.93 -17.25 6.52
N SER A 288 5.98 -18.07 6.61
CA SER A 288 6.94 -18.22 5.51
C SER A 288 6.62 -19.43 4.63
N LYS A 289 6.97 -19.36 3.34
CA LYS A 289 6.90 -20.51 2.44
C LYS A 289 8.08 -21.49 2.67
N PRO A 290 7.97 -22.76 2.26
CA PRO A 290 9.10 -23.69 2.30
C PRO A 290 10.23 -23.25 1.34
N GLY A 291 11.49 -23.42 1.75
CA GLY A 291 12.67 -23.24 0.91
C GLY A 291 13.17 -21.79 0.73
N ARG A 292 14.49 -21.64 0.96
CA ARG A 292 15.36 -20.43 0.90
C ARG A 292 14.70 -19.16 1.46
N ASN A 293 14.92 -18.97 2.77
CA ASN A 293 15.14 -17.72 3.51
C ASN A 293 14.62 -17.91 4.95
N ALA A 294 15.37 -18.70 5.72
CA ALA A 294 15.13 -18.91 7.13
C ALA A 294 15.15 -17.56 7.87
N TRP A 295 14.09 -17.25 8.62
CA TRP A 295 14.04 -16.05 9.43
C TRP A 295 14.58 -16.38 10.83
N ALA A 296 15.50 -15.56 11.34
CA ALA A 296 16.24 -15.88 12.56
C ALA A 296 16.99 -17.23 12.49
N GLY A 297 17.35 -17.70 11.28
CA GLY A 297 17.97 -19.01 11.08
C GLY A 297 17.01 -20.20 11.16
N GLN A 298 15.70 -19.96 11.25
CA GLN A 298 14.67 -21.00 11.34
C GLN A 298 13.69 -20.92 10.16
N GLU A 299 13.15 -22.07 9.72
CA GLU A 299 12.09 -22.14 8.70
C GLU A 299 10.77 -22.49 9.38
N GLY A 300 9.66 -21.89 8.94
CA GLY A 300 8.35 -22.17 9.51
C GLY A 300 7.44 -20.96 9.65
N PHE A 301 6.46 -21.09 10.53
CA PHE A 301 5.57 -20.01 10.92
C PHE A 301 6.06 -19.40 12.22
N PHE A 302 5.89 -18.09 12.35
CA PHE A 302 6.39 -17.33 13.48
C PHE A 302 5.26 -16.58 14.14
N PHE A 303 5.15 -16.71 15.44
CA PHE A 303 4.09 -16.11 16.24
C PHE A 303 4.73 -15.26 17.32
N GLY A 304 4.41 -13.97 17.34
CA GLY A 304 5.05 -13.01 18.23
C GLY A 304 4.76 -11.58 17.83
N ALA A 305 5.54 -10.60 18.29
CA ALA A 305 5.29 -9.20 17.97
C ALA A 305 6.57 -8.37 17.74
N GLY A 306 6.44 -7.36 16.88
CA GLY A 306 7.52 -6.42 16.56
C GLY A 306 7.34 -5.68 15.23
N ASN A 307 8.15 -4.65 15.00
CA ASN A 307 8.13 -3.85 13.76
C ASN A 307 9.52 -3.56 13.18
N PHE A 308 10.53 -4.38 13.49
CA PHE A 308 11.94 -4.16 13.12
C PHE A 308 12.58 -2.91 13.74
N SER A 309 12.02 -2.39 14.84
CA SER A 309 12.63 -1.35 15.68
C SER A 309 13.06 -1.93 17.02
N ALA A 310 14.29 -1.63 17.45
CA ALA A 310 14.84 -2.16 18.70
C ALA A 310 14.10 -1.67 19.95
N ASP A 311 13.53 -0.46 19.87
CA ASP A 311 12.75 0.24 20.89
C ASP A 311 11.23 0.01 20.74
N PHE A 312 10.79 -0.93 19.89
CA PHE A 312 9.38 -1.16 19.61
C PHE A 312 8.56 -1.38 20.88
N PHE A 313 8.98 -2.31 21.73
CA PHE A 313 8.28 -2.61 22.98
C PHE A 313 8.41 -1.49 24.02
N GLU A 314 9.49 -0.69 23.96
CA GLU A 314 9.75 0.41 24.89
C GLU A 314 8.82 1.59 24.63
N ASN A 315 8.43 1.79 23.37
CA ASN A 315 7.55 2.88 22.94
C ASN A 315 6.05 2.52 22.98
N LEU A 316 5.69 1.28 23.34
CA LEU A 316 4.29 0.87 23.42
C LEU A 316 3.64 1.33 24.74
N PRO A 317 2.37 1.77 24.68
CA PRO A 317 1.54 1.94 25.87
C PRO A 317 1.53 0.64 26.67
N GLN A 318 1.61 0.76 28.00
CA GLN A 318 1.78 -0.38 28.90
C GLN A 318 0.74 -1.49 28.68
N LYS A 319 -0.52 -1.10 28.41
CA LYS A 319 -1.62 -2.05 28.12
C LYS A 319 -1.39 -2.86 26.85
N ILE A 320 -0.87 -2.24 25.79
CA ILE A 320 -0.57 -2.93 24.53
C ILE A 320 0.66 -3.82 24.71
N GLY A 321 1.71 -3.29 25.36
CA GLY A 321 2.91 -4.06 25.67
C GLY A 321 2.60 -5.34 26.45
N ALA A 322 1.71 -5.26 27.45
CA ALA A 322 1.30 -6.42 28.24
C ALA A 322 0.59 -7.50 27.42
N VAL A 323 -0.33 -7.13 26.53
CA VAL A 323 -1.03 -8.08 25.63
C VAL A 323 -0.04 -8.75 24.68
N LEU A 324 0.89 -7.99 24.09
CA LEU A 324 1.88 -8.54 23.17
C LEU A 324 2.93 -9.42 23.88
N ASP A 325 3.38 -9.05 25.08
CA ASP A 325 4.29 -9.89 25.86
C ASP A 325 3.58 -11.18 26.30
N GLN A 326 2.31 -11.14 26.67
CA GLN A 326 1.53 -12.34 26.95
C GLN A 326 1.47 -13.23 25.71
N TRP A 327 1.07 -12.69 24.55
CA TRP A 327 1.02 -13.40 23.28
C TRP A 327 2.34 -14.10 22.92
N VAL A 328 3.47 -13.39 23.04
CA VAL A 328 4.80 -13.97 22.79
C VAL A 328 5.08 -15.11 23.76
N ASN A 329 4.79 -14.93 25.04
CA ASN A 329 5.11 -15.90 26.08
C ASN A 329 4.24 -17.17 26.04
N GLU A 330 3.11 -17.17 25.33
CA GLU A 330 2.24 -18.34 25.21
C GLU A 330 2.92 -19.56 24.59
N PHE A 331 3.91 -19.33 23.73
CA PHE A 331 4.66 -20.38 23.05
C PHE A 331 5.93 -20.79 23.81
N SER A 332 6.25 -20.15 24.93
CA SER A 332 7.52 -20.35 25.65
C SER A 332 7.71 -21.74 26.25
N LYS A 333 6.62 -22.47 26.51
CA LYS A 333 6.63 -23.80 27.14
C LYS A 333 6.28 -24.92 26.17
N ASP A 334 5.96 -24.61 24.93
CA ASP A 334 5.61 -25.60 23.94
C ASP A 334 6.88 -26.23 23.38
N ASP A 335 6.96 -27.56 23.41
CA ASP A 335 8.08 -28.33 22.88
C ASP A 335 8.21 -28.21 21.34
N PHE A 336 7.13 -27.85 20.66
CA PHE A 336 7.08 -27.62 19.22
C PHE A 336 7.46 -26.19 18.79
N ALA A 337 7.77 -25.29 19.73
CA ALA A 337 8.06 -23.89 19.46
C ALA A 337 9.46 -23.49 19.97
N SER A 338 10.19 -22.73 19.16
CA SER A 338 11.55 -22.27 19.50
C SER A 338 11.63 -20.75 19.47
N TYR A 339 12.15 -20.13 20.54
CA TYR A 339 12.27 -18.68 20.57
C TYR A 339 13.17 -18.16 19.44
N ALA A 340 12.73 -17.12 18.76
CA ALA A 340 13.37 -16.50 17.61
C ALA A 340 13.21 -14.98 17.71
N SER A 341 14.33 -14.25 17.73
CA SER A 341 14.35 -12.80 17.81
C SER A 341 15.30 -12.20 16.80
N VAL A 342 14.83 -11.17 16.07
CA VAL A 342 15.61 -10.43 15.06
C VAL A 342 15.18 -8.97 15.11
N ALA A 343 16.13 -8.05 15.24
CA ALA A 343 15.93 -6.61 15.11
C ALA A 343 14.73 -6.06 15.92
N GLY A 344 14.60 -6.43 17.19
CA GLY A 344 13.52 -5.95 18.07
C GLY A 344 12.20 -6.72 17.98
N ILE A 345 12.12 -7.75 17.12
CA ILE A 345 10.99 -8.67 17.10
C ILE A 345 11.19 -9.76 18.14
N LYS A 346 10.17 -10.02 18.96
CA LYS A 346 10.11 -11.17 19.87
C LYS A 346 9.11 -12.18 19.29
N SER A 347 9.54 -13.40 19.00
CA SER A 347 8.65 -14.42 18.42
C SER A 347 9.07 -15.84 18.75
N HIS A 348 8.19 -16.78 18.48
CA HIS A 348 8.48 -18.21 18.46
C HIS A 348 8.32 -18.75 17.04
N ALA A 349 9.33 -19.44 16.56
CA ALA A 349 9.32 -20.19 15.32
C ALA A 349 8.74 -21.58 15.56
N ILE A 350 7.85 -22.00 14.67
CA ILE A 350 7.20 -23.30 14.64
C ILE A 350 7.38 -23.87 13.24
N SER A 351 7.97 -25.06 13.12
CA SER A 351 8.15 -25.68 11.80
C SER A 351 6.81 -25.85 11.09
N HIS A 352 6.81 -25.85 9.76
CA HIS A 352 5.59 -26.04 8.97
C HIS A 352 4.76 -27.25 9.39
N GLN A 353 5.45 -28.37 9.66
CA GLN A 353 4.83 -29.61 10.07
C GLN A 353 4.22 -29.50 11.48
N ALA A 354 4.98 -28.97 12.43
CA ALA A 354 4.50 -28.75 13.79
C ALA A 354 3.31 -27.78 13.83
N ALA A 355 3.30 -26.76 12.96
CA ALA A 355 2.19 -25.83 12.86
C ALA A 355 0.93 -26.51 12.34
N ALA A 356 1.05 -27.45 11.40
CA ALA A 356 -0.08 -28.24 10.93
C ALA A 356 -0.63 -29.19 12.01
N GLU A 357 0.25 -29.81 12.79
CA GLU A 357 -0.11 -30.72 13.89
C GLU A 357 -0.78 -30.00 15.07
N ASN A 358 -0.44 -28.72 15.29
CA ASN A 358 -0.90 -27.92 16.43
C ASN A 358 -1.82 -26.75 16.02
N ILE A 359 -2.42 -26.82 14.83
CA ILE A 359 -3.10 -25.67 14.22
C ILE A 359 -4.28 -25.15 15.05
N ASP A 360 -5.07 -26.04 15.65
CA ASP A 360 -6.23 -25.65 16.46
C ASP A 360 -5.81 -24.77 17.66
N LEU A 361 -4.72 -25.17 18.34
CA LEU A 361 -4.17 -24.42 19.46
C LEU A 361 -3.62 -23.06 19.00
N ILE A 362 -2.88 -23.03 17.89
CA ILE A 362 -2.35 -21.80 17.30
C ILE A 362 -3.47 -20.83 16.94
N CYS A 363 -4.53 -21.31 16.28
CA CYS A 363 -5.68 -20.50 15.89
C CYS A 363 -6.44 -19.94 17.10
N VAL A 364 -6.62 -20.72 18.17
CA VAL A 364 -7.24 -20.24 19.42
C VAL A 364 -6.44 -19.12 20.06
N ARG A 365 -5.12 -19.26 20.10
CA ARG A 365 -4.24 -18.24 20.68
C ARG A 365 -4.19 -16.98 19.82
N LEU A 366 -4.14 -17.14 18.50
CA LEU A 366 -4.18 -16.01 17.56
C LEU A 366 -5.52 -15.26 17.63
N ASP A 367 -6.64 -15.96 17.71
CA ASP A 367 -7.97 -15.36 17.91
C ASP A 367 -8.01 -14.49 19.17
N ARG A 368 -7.45 -15.00 20.29
CA ARG A 368 -7.38 -14.27 21.54
C ARG A 368 -6.59 -12.96 21.42
N VAL A 369 -5.35 -13.00 20.94
CA VAL A 369 -4.52 -11.77 20.86
C VAL A 369 -5.15 -10.74 19.92
N LEU A 370 -5.73 -11.18 18.80
CA LEU A 370 -6.39 -10.27 17.86
C LEU A 370 -7.63 -9.61 18.48
N ARG A 371 -8.44 -10.38 19.22
CA ARG A 371 -9.58 -9.84 19.95
C ARG A 371 -9.14 -8.84 21.02
N GLU A 372 -8.20 -9.22 21.87
CA GLU A 372 -7.70 -8.37 22.96
C GLU A 372 -7.15 -7.04 22.43
N LEU A 373 -6.34 -7.07 21.37
CA LEU A 373 -5.84 -5.85 20.73
C LEU A 373 -6.96 -4.99 20.13
N SER A 374 -7.98 -5.60 19.54
CA SER A 374 -9.10 -4.87 18.94
C SER A 374 -10.01 -4.16 19.96
N GLU A 375 -10.02 -4.64 21.21
CA GLU A 375 -10.85 -4.10 22.30
C GLU A 375 -10.15 -2.96 23.07
N LEU A 376 -8.82 -2.81 22.94
CA LEU A 376 -8.06 -1.75 23.61
C LEU A 376 -8.43 -0.38 23.03
N GLN A 377 -9.02 0.47 23.88
CA GLN A 377 -9.33 1.88 23.58
C GLN A 377 -8.19 2.81 24.02
N PRO A 378 -8.03 3.98 23.37
CA PRO A 378 -7.16 5.04 23.85
C PRO A 378 -7.50 5.39 25.30
N GLU A 379 -6.51 5.78 26.11
CA GLU A 379 -6.81 6.31 27.44
C GLU A 379 -7.50 7.67 27.29
N GLU A 380 -8.72 7.81 27.84
CA GLU A 380 -9.40 9.09 27.94
C GLU A 380 -8.49 10.06 28.71
N SER A 381 -8.13 11.16 28.04
CA SER A 381 -7.26 12.22 28.57
C SER A 381 -7.98 13.16 29.52
#